data_AF-A0A8B9J3B0-F1
#
_entry.id   AF-A0A8B9J3B0-F1
#
_cell.length_a   1.000
_cell.length_b   1.000
_cell.length_c   1.000
_cell.angle_alpha   90.00
_cell.angle_beta   90.00
_cell.angle_gamma   90.00
#
_symmetry.space_group_name_H-M   'P 1'
#
loop_
_entity.id
_entity.type
_entity.pdbx_description
1 polymer ?
#
loop_
_entity_poly.entity_id
_entity_poly.type
_entity_poly.pdbx_seq_one_letter_code
_entity_poly.pdbx_strand_id
1 'polypeptide(L)'
;MVVLRAGLCPGLTEEMIQLLRANSIQTVVDFVSSDLEDIAQKCSLSYKALVAVRRVLLAQFSAFPANGADLYEELKSSTAILPTGSTSLDQLLDSGLYTGEVTELMGAPGSGKTQVCLRIAASVSLGLKQHVLFLDSTGGFTASRLYQMLQAHAEEEEEQASSPGALQRIQVVRVFDIYEMLSALQELREHLSQQVTNQVTRDSSTGPPKPALGRSWSFVPSTRVLLESKEVTLGKATTQRIASLAKSPRQPVGIQAELDIGSAVVTPTERL
;
A
#
# COMPACT_ATOMS: atom_id res chain seq x y z
N MET A 1 -14.89 -0.28 -2.68
CA MET A 1 -16.29 0.16 -2.49
C MET A 1 -16.78 -0.31 -1.13
N VAL A 2 -17.69 0.43 -0.49
CA VAL A 2 -18.23 0.07 0.83
C VAL A 2 -19.25 -1.06 0.69
N VAL A 3 -19.04 -2.16 1.43
CA VAL A 3 -19.94 -3.32 1.46
C VAL A 3 -21.16 -3.03 2.33
N LEU A 4 -22.34 -3.44 1.88
CA LEU A 4 -23.57 -3.35 2.66
C LEU A 4 -23.57 -4.36 3.81
N ARG A 5 -23.80 -3.84 5.01
CA ARG A 5 -23.91 -4.58 6.28
C ARG A 5 -24.99 -3.95 7.15
N ALA A 6 -25.58 -4.73 8.06
CA ALA A 6 -26.59 -4.20 8.98
C ALA A 6 -25.99 -3.10 9.87
N GLY A 7 -26.83 -2.14 10.26
CA GLY A 7 -26.40 -0.99 11.08
C GLY A 7 -25.52 0.04 10.36
N LEU A 8 -25.21 -0.12 9.07
CA LEU A 8 -24.48 0.90 8.29
C LEU A 8 -25.23 2.24 8.24
N CYS A 9 -26.56 2.19 8.19
CA CYS A 9 -27.43 3.34 8.43
C CYS A 9 -28.73 2.91 9.13
N PRO A 10 -29.50 3.86 9.72
CA PRO A 10 -30.85 3.56 10.22
C PRO A 10 -31.71 2.96 9.10
N GLY A 11 -32.34 1.81 9.39
CA GLY A 11 -33.19 1.08 8.43
C GLY A 11 -32.53 -0.09 7.69
N LEU A 12 -31.19 -0.23 7.71
CA LEU A 12 -30.52 -1.43 7.19
C LEU A 12 -30.49 -2.54 8.25
N THR A 13 -31.49 -3.43 8.21
CA THR A 13 -31.58 -4.65 9.03
C THR A 13 -30.81 -5.81 8.39
N GLU A 14 -30.46 -6.83 9.19
CA GLU A 14 -29.77 -8.03 8.69
C GLU A 14 -30.63 -8.79 7.66
N GLU A 15 -31.95 -8.87 7.89
CA GLU A 15 -32.92 -9.43 6.94
C GLU A 15 -32.89 -8.71 5.58
N MET A 16 -32.88 -7.37 5.60
CA MET A 16 -32.79 -6.56 4.38
C MET A 16 -31.45 -6.78 3.66
N ILE A 17 -30.34 -6.92 4.38
CA ILE A 17 -29.02 -7.21 3.81
C ILE A 17 -29.01 -8.59 3.13
N GLN A 18 -29.61 -9.61 3.73
CA GLN A 18 -29.69 -10.95 3.15
C GLN A 18 -30.52 -10.94 1.85
N LEU A 19 -31.66 -10.25 1.84
CA LEU A 19 -32.51 -10.09 0.65
C LEU A 19 -31.81 -9.34 -0.49
N LEU A 20 -31.06 -8.27 -0.17
CA LEU A 20 -30.28 -7.52 -1.15
C LEU A 20 -29.14 -8.37 -1.74
N ARG A 21 -28.39 -9.08 -0.90
CA ARG A 21 -27.30 -9.97 -1.36
C ARG A 21 -27.81 -11.10 -2.26
N ALA A 22 -28.98 -11.67 -1.95
CA ALA A 22 -29.64 -12.67 -2.80
C ALA A 22 -30.02 -12.12 -4.19
N ASN A 23 -30.20 -10.80 -4.32
CA ASN A 23 -30.46 -10.09 -5.57
C ASN A 23 -29.20 -9.41 -6.15
N SER A 24 -28.01 -9.94 -5.83
CA SER A 24 -26.70 -9.46 -6.31
C SER A 24 -26.33 -8.02 -5.93
N ILE A 25 -26.97 -7.45 -4.90
CA ILE A 25 -26.67 -6.12 -4.37
C ILE A 25 -25.79 -6.26 -3.13
N GLN A 26 -24.49 -5.99 -3.27
CA GLN A 26 -23.50 -6.24 -2.22
C GLN A 26 -22.85 -4.96 -1.68
N THR A 27 -22.76 -3.91 -2.49
CA THR A 27 -22.12 -2.64 -2.15
C THR A 27 -23.11 -1.48 -2.09
N VAL A 28 -22.71 -0.41 -1.40
CA VAL A 28 -23.44 0.85 -1.38
C VAL A 28 -23.66 1.40 -2.79
N VAL A 29 -22.68 1.21 -3.70
CA VAL A 29 -22.78 1.69 -5.09
C VAL A 29 -23.81 0.89 -5.86
N ASP A 30 -23.86 -0.44 -5.70
CA ASP A 30 -24.84 -1.31 -6.36
C ASP A 30 -26.26 -0.84 -5.99
N PHE A 31 -26.52 -0.68 -4.69
CA PHE A 31 -27.83 -0.25 -4.18
C PHE A 31 -28.17 1.19 -4.59
N VAL A 32 -27.23 2.13 -4.48
CA VAL A 32 -27.46 3.53 -4.84
C VAL A 32 -27.61 3.72 -6.35
N SER A 33 -27.13 2.79 -7.18
CA SER A 33 -27.27 2.83 -8.65
C SER A 33 -28.48 2.03 -9.17
N SER A 34 -29.02 1.12 -8.35
CA SER A 34 -30.12 0.23 -8.72
C SER A 34 -31.49 0.92 -8.88
N ASP A 35 -32.41 0.19 -9.52
CA ASP A 35 -33.84 0.51 -9.54
C ASP A 35 -34.50 0.03 -8.24
N LEU A 36 -35.06 0.98 -7.49
CA LEU A 36 -35.70 0.70 -6.21
C LEU A 36 -37.10 0.08 -6.36
N GLU A 37 -37.78 0.25 -7.51
CA GLU A 37 -39.09 -0.35 -7.75
C GLU A 37 -38.93 -1.85 -8.00
N ASP A 38 -37.93 -2.23 -8.81
CA ASP A 38 -37.55 -3.62 -9.05
C ASP A 38 -37.12 -4.33 -7.75
N ILE A 39 -36.32 -3.69 -6.91
CA ILE A 39 -35.93 -4.23 -5.59
C ILE A 39 -37.12 -4.33 -4.64
N ALA A 40 -38.00 -3.33 -4.60
CA ALA A 40 -39.19 -3.37 -3.76
C ALA A 40 -40.07 -4.59 -4.10
N GLN A 41 -40.23 -4.89 -5.39
CA GLN A 41 -40.97 -6.05 -5.87
C GLN A 41 -40.22 -7.36 -5.56
N LYS A 42 -38.97 -7.52 -6.00
CA LYS A 42 -38.18 -8.76 -5.85
C LYS A 42 -37.93 -9.15 -4.41
N CYS A 43 -37.63 -8.18 -3.55
CA CYS A 43 -37.34 -8.43 -2.14
C CYS A 43 -38.57 -8.34 -1.24
N SER A 44 -39.76 -8.03 -1.77
CA SER A 44 -40.97 -7.69 -0.99
C SER A 44 -40.72 -6.60 0.08
N LEU A 45 -39.87 -5.62 -0.24
CA LEU A 45 -39.46 -4.55 0.67
C LEU A 45 -40.27 -3.27 0.45
N SER A 46 -40.47 -2.49 1.52
CA SER A 46 -41.14 -1.19 1.41
C SER A 46 -40.30 -0.21 0.56
N TYR A 47 -40.84 0.20 -0.58
CA TYR A 47 -40.23 1.24 -1.44
C TYR A 47 -39.87 2.51 -0.66
N LYS A 48 -40.71 2.93 0.30
CA LYS A 48 -40.45 4.09 1.17
C LYS A 48 -39.22 3.88 2.06
N ALA A 49 -39.00 2.66 2.57
CA ALA A 49 -37.81 2.33 3.35
C ALA A 49 -36.56 2.30 2.46
N LEU A 50 -36.65 1.71 1.26
CA LEU A 50 -35.58 1.69 0.27
C LEU A 50 -35.12 3.10 -0.12
N VAL A 51 -36.06 4.02 -0.37
CA VAL A 51 -35.77 5.44 -0.66
C VAL A 51 -35.11 6.14 0.53
N ALA A 52 -35.54 5.86 1.76
CA ALA A 52 -34.94 6.43 2.96
C ALA A 52 -33.48 5.96 3.13
N VAL A 53 -33.22 4.65 2.99
CA VAL A 53 -31.87 4.08 3.00
C VAL A 53 -31.00 4.68 1.89
N ARG A 54 -31.50 4.78 0.65
CA ARG A 54 -30.74 5.35 -0.48
C ARG A 54 -30.33 6.81 -0.23
N ARG A 55 -31.21 7.61 0.40
CA ARG A 55 -30.90 9.00 0.77
C ARG A 55 -29.81 9.11 1.83
N VAL A 56 -29.86 8.29 2.88
CA VAL A 56 -28.83 8.30 3.94
C VAL A 56 -27.49 7.80 3.39
N LEU A 57 -27.50 6.71 2.60
CA LEU A 57 -26.30 6.20 1.95
C LEU A 57 -25.68 7.21 0.97
N LEU A 58 -26.50 7.92 0.18
CA LEU A 58 -26.01 9.03 -0.65
C LEU A 58 -25.35 10.10 0.23
N ALA A 59 -26.05 10.61 1.25
CA ALA A 59 -25.51 11.67 2.11
C ALA A 59 -24.23 11.27 2.88
N GLN A 60 -24.04 9.98 3.18
CA GLN A 60 -22.85 9.46 3.89
C GLN A 60 -21.69 9.07 2.97
N PHE A 61 -21.96 8.64 1.72
CA PHE A 61 -20.96 8.03 0.85
C PHE A 61 -20.81 8.73 -0.53
N SER A 62 -21.55 9.81 -0.80
CA SER A 62 -21.27 10.67 -1.96
C SER A 62 -20.09 11.60 -1.66
N ALA A 63 -19.18 11.73 -2.62
CA ALA A 63 -18.17 12.79 -2.57
C ALA A 63 -18.83 14.17 -2.69
N PHE A 64 -18.55 15.06 -1.73
CA PHE A 64 -18.91 16.47 -1.80
C PHE A 64 -17.73 17.28 -2.35
N PRO A 65 -17.98 18.38 -3.09
CA PRO A 65 -16.91 19.26 -3.53
C PRO A 65 -16.27 19.97 -2.34
N ALA A 66 -15.02 19.61 -2.02
CA ALA A 66 -14.18 20.33 -1.06
C ALA A 66 -13.55 21.56 -1.72
N ASN A 67 -13.27 22.61 -0.94
CA ASN A 67 -12.48 23.73 -1.43
C ASN A 67 -10.97 23.38 -1.38
N GLY A 68 -10.18 23.97 -2.28
CA GLY A 68 -8.76 23.59 -2.43
C GLY A 68 -7.85 23.97 -1.24
N ALA A 69 -8.23 24.96 -0.43
CA ALA A 69 -7.48 25.36 0.76
C ALA A 69 -7.76 24.41 1.93
N ASP A 70 -9.02 24.03 2.16
CA ASP A 70 -9.40 23.04 3.18
C ASP A 70 -8.70 21.70 2.90
N LEU A 71 -8.77 21.23 1.64
CA LEU A 71 -8.10 20.00 1.22
C LEU A 71 -6.57 20.08 1.36
N TYR A 72 -5.97 21.25 1.12
CA TYR A 72 -4.53 21.43 1.29
C TYR A 72 -4.11 21.32 2.77
N GLU A 73 -4.82 21.98 3.69
CA GLU A 73 -4.51 21.89 5.12
C GLU A 73 -4.87 20.50 5.70
N GLU A 74 -5.91 19.83 5.20
CA GLU A 74 -6.21 18.43 5.53
C GLU A 74 -5.06 17.50 5.11
N LEU A 75 -4.61 17.57 3.85
CA LEU A 75 -3.49 16.75 3.37
C LEU A 75 -2.20 17.05 4.13
N LYS A 76 -1.90 18.32 4.39
CA LYS A 76 -0.71 18.77 5.13
C LYS A 76 -0.68 18.32 6.59
N SER A 77 -1.85 18.11 7.21
CA SER A 77 -1.95 17.64 8.61
C SER A 77 -2.13 16.12 8.74
N SER A 78 -2.61 15.44 7.70
CA SER A 78 -2.83 13.97 7.69
C SER A 78 -1.73 13.16 7.01
N THR A 79 -0.90 13.79 6.18
CA THR A 79 0.19 13.08 5.47
C THR A 79 1.42 12.95 6.36
N ALA A 80 1.86 11.72 6.57
CA ALA A 80 3.14 11.39 7.20
C ALA A 80 4.15 10.96 6.12
N ILE A 81 5.44 11.15 6.40
CA ILE A 81 6.53 10.73 5.53
C ILE A 81 7.29 9.61 6.23
N LEU A 82 7.41 8.46 5.56
CA LEU A 82 8.13 7.28 6.04
C LEU A 82 9.54 7.30 5.44
N PRO A 83 10.62 7.25 6.24
CA PRO A 83 11.97 7.17 5.73
C PRO A 83 12.20 5.83 5.03
N THR A 84 13.02 5.82 3.98
CA THR A 84 13.40 4.60 3.27
C THR A 84 14.62 3.90 3.89
N GLY A 85 15.22 4.52 4.90
CA GLY A 85 16.52 4.13 5.45
C GLY A 85 17.70 4.51 4.56
N SER A 86 17.49 5.30 3.50
CA SER A 86 18.54 5.70 2.55
C SER A 86 18.39 7.18 2.21
N THR A 87 19.27 8.01 2.79
CA THR A 87 19.20 9.48 2.66
C THR A 87 19.17 9.96 1.20
N SER A 88 19.87 9.29 0.28
CA SER A 88 19.85 9.63 -1.14
C SER A 88 18.54 9.24 -1.85
N LEU A 89 17.88 8.16 -1.43
CA LEU A 89 16.54 7.81 -1.89
C LEU A 89 15.47 8.73 -1.26
N ASP A 90 15.62 9.10 0.00
CA ASP A 90 14.73 10.04 0.69
C ASP A 90 14.79 11.41 0.01
N GLN A 91 15.98 11.94 -0.30
CA GLN A 91 16.15 13.17 -1.07
C GLN A 91 15.49 13.10 -2.47
N LEU A 92 15.62 11.96 -3.17
CA LEU A 92 14.98 11.70 -4.46
C LEU A 92 13.45 11.60 -4.38
N LEU A 93 12.89 11.29 -3.20
CA LEU A 93 11.45 11.11 -2.98
C LEU A 93 10.78 12.32 -2.31
N ASP A 94 11.51 13.42 -2.13
CA ASP A 94 11.08 14.61 -1.39
C ASP A 94 10.96 14.38 0.12
N SER A 95 12.00 13.80 0.72
CA SER A 95 12.14 13.39 2.14
C SER A 95 11.60 12.00 2.51
N GLY A 96 11.05 11.22 1.56
CA GLY A 96 10.70 9.81 1.79
C GLY A 96 9.38 9.36 1.16
N LEU A 97 8.79 8.28 1.68
CA LEU A 97 7.54 7.70 1.18
C LEU A 97 6.33 8.31 1.90
N TYR A 98 5.47 8.99 1.16
CA TYR A 98 4.31 9.69 1.72
C TYR A 98 3.15 8.70 1.97
N THR A 99 2.43 8.86 3.09
CA THR A 99 1.21 8.09 3.35
C THR A 99 0.09 8.47 2.37
N GLY A 100 -0.89 7.58 2.23
CA GLY A 100 -1.96 7.72 1.22
C GLY A 100 -1.53 7.37 -0.21
N GLU A 101 -0.22 7.32 -0.50
CA GLU A 101 0.32 7.06 -1.83
C GLU A 101 0.62 5.57 -2.12
N VAL A 102 0.84 5.29 -3.41
CA VAL A 102 1.53 4.10 -3.90
C VAL A 102 2.81 4.55 -4.60
N THR A 103 3.94 4.00 -4.15
CA THR A 103 5.24 4.17 -4.83
C THR A 103 5.63 2.85 -5.51
N GLU A 104 6.00 2.92 -6.78
CA GLU A 104 6.45 1.75 -7.55
C GLU A 104 7.99 1.74 -7.69
N LEU A 105 8.61 0.59 -7.40
CA LEU A 105 10.02 0.34 -7.70
C LEU A 105 10.14 -0.53 -8.97
N MET A 106 10.54 0.08 -10.08
CA MET A 106 10.74 -0.57 -11.38
C MET A 106 12.22 -0.98 -11.58
N GLY A 107 12.49 -1.86 -12.55
CA GLY A 107 13.85 -2.21 -12.98
C GLY A 107 14.04 -3.70 -13.29
N ALA A 108 15.19 -4.06 -13.89
CA ALA A 108 15.52 -5.44 -14.28
C ALA A 108 15.69 -6.41 -13.08
N PRO A 109 15.63 -7.74 -13.26
CA PRO A 109 16.07 -8.69 -12.24
C PRO A 109 17.48 -8.36 -11.73
N GLY A 110 17.73 -8.49 -10.43
CA GLY A 110 19.01 -8.10 -9.81
C GLY A 110 19.23 -6.59 -9.59
N SER A 111 18.34 -5.71 -10.06
CA SER A 111 18.48 -4.25 -9.91
C SER A 111 18.36 -3.72 -8.47
N GLY A 112 18.08 -4.56 -7.49
CA GLY A 112 18.05 -4.19 -6.07
C GLY A 112 16.66 -3.92 -5.47
N LYS A 113 15.57 -3.97 -6.25
CA LYS A 113 14.18 -3.75 -5.76
C LYS A 113 13.89 -4.41 -4.41
N THR A 114 14.12 -5.72 -4.28
CA THR A 114 13.87 -6.46 -3.03
C THR A 114 14.75 -5.99 -1.87
N GLN A 115 15.99 -5.57 -2.14
CA GLN A 115 16.88 -5.01 -1.11
C GLN A 115 16.37 -3.65 -0.62
N VAL A 116 15.87 -2.79 -1.53
CA VAL A 116 15.23 -1.52 -1.17
C VAL A 116 13.96 -1.77 -0.34
N CYS A 117 13.09 -2.72 -0.74
CA CYS A 117 11.92 -3.08 0.06
C CYS A 117 12.27 -3.60 1.47
N LEU A 118 13.32 -4.41 1.61
CA LEU A 118 13.79 -4.88 2.92
C LEU A 118 14.39 -3.75 3.78
N ARG A 119 15.10 -2.79 3.17
CA ARG A 119 15.67 -1.63 3.90
C ARG A 119 14.58 -0.68 4.39
N ILE A 120 13.56 -0.41 3.55
CA ILE A 120 12.35 0.33 3.96
C ILE A 120 11.65 -0.39 5.11
N ALA A 121 11.45 -1.72 5.00
CA ALA A 121 10.81 -2.50 6.06
C ALA A 121 11.59 -2.45 7.38
N ALA A 122 12.93 -2.50 7.33
CA ALA A 122 13.79 -2.34 8.51
C ALA A 122 13.68 -0.95 9.13
N SER A 123 13.77 0.12 8.31
CA SER A 123 13.69 1.51 8.80
C SER A 123 12.33 1.83 9.44
N VAL A 124 11.22 1.36 8.84
CA VAL A 124 9.87 1.56 9.38
C VAL A 124 9.63 0.72 10.65
N SER A 125 10.13 -0.52 10.70
CA SER A 125 9.88 -1.40 11.85
C SER A 125 10.78 -1.12 13.05
N LEU A 126 12.00 -0.61 12.83
CA LEU A 126 12.96 -0.24 13.87
C LEU A 126 12.76 1.22 14.30
N GLY A 127 13.07 2.18 13.42
CA GLY A 127 13.08 3.62 13.75
C GLY A 127 11.70 4.19 14.05
N LEU A 128 10.69 3.91 13.19
CA LEU A 128 9.30 4.36 13.44
C LEU A 128 8.50 3.43 14.37
N LYS A 129 9.03 2.25 14.68
CA LYS A 129 8.40 1.23 15.55
C LYS A 129 7.00 0.80 15.08
N GLN A 130 6.76 0.87 13.76
CA GLN A 130 5.48 0.55 13.11
C GLN A 130 5.43 -0.89 12.56
N HIS A 131 4.22 -1.37 12.31
CA HIS A 131 3.99 -2.66 11.65
C HIS A 131 4.16 -2.57 10.13
N VAL A 132 4.71 -3.63 9.52
CA VAL A 132 4.91 -3.75 8.07
C VAL A 132 4.33 -5.08 7.60
N LEU A 133 3.44 -5.04 6.60
CA LEU A 133 3.02 -6.23 5.86
C LEU A 133 3.85 -6.37 4.59
N PHE A 134 4.58 -7.46 4.45
CA PHE A 134 5.38 -7.80 3.29
C PHE A 134 4.71 -8.93 2.50
N LEU A 135 4.18 -8.62 1.31
CA LEU A 135 3.64 -9.62 0.39
C LEU A 135 4.78 -10.14 -0.51
N ASP A 136 5.20 -11.39 -0.33
CA ASP A 136 6.24 -12.02 -1.14
C ASP A 136 5.63 -12.93 -2.22
N SER A 137 5.60 -12.43 -3.45
CA SER A 137 5.11 -13.16 -4.62
C SER A 137 6.17 -13.94 -5.40
N THR A 138 7.43 -13.92 -4.96
CA THR A 138 8.57 -14.49 -5.72
C THR A 138 9.53 -15.35 -4.89
N GLY A 139 9.31 -15.46 -3.58
CA GLY A 139 10.26 -16.09 -2.66
C GLY A 139 11.50 -15.23 -2.40
N GLY A 140 11.42 -13.92 -2.69
CA GLY A 140 12.54 -12.99 -2.58
C GLY A 140 12.82 -12.53 -1.14
N PHE A 141 11.89 -12.72 -0.22
CA PHE A 141 12.06 -12.34 1.18
C PHE A 141 13.06 -13.27 1.88
N THR A 142 14.08 -12.70 2.52
CA THR A 142 15.12 -13.45 3.25
C THR A 142 15.26 -12.90 4.67
N ALA A 143 14.84 -13.68 5.67
CA ALA A 143 14.83 -13.26 7.08
C ALA A 143 16.23 -12.90 7.62
N SER A 144 17.27 -13.66 7.26
CA SER A 144 18.65 -13.34 7.66
C SER A 144 19.15 -12.02 7.05
N ARG A 145 18.77 -11.69 5.80
CA ARG A 145 19.12 -10.41 5.18
C ARG A 145 18.39 -9.23 5.83
N LEU A 146 17.11 -9.43 6.20
CA LEU A 146 16.37 -8.44 6.98
C LEU A 146 17.03 -8.21 8.35
N TYR A 147 17.40 -9.28 9.06
CA TYR A 147 18.08 -9.19 10.36
C TYR A 147 19.43 -8.45 10.27
N GLN A 148 20.21 -8.67 9.21
CA GLN A 148 21.42 -7.90 8.94
C GLN A 148 21.13 -6.40 8.71
N MET A 149 20.06 -6.06 7.99
CA MET A 149 19.66 -4.65 7.78
C MET A 149 19.19 -3.99 9.08
N LEU A 150 18.48 -4.73 9.94
CA LEU A 150 18.07 -4.26 11.26
C LEU A 150 19.26 -4.00 12.18
N GLN A 151 20.27 -4.88 12.21
CA GLN A 151 21.49 -4.65 12.99
C GLN A 151 22.26 -3.41 12.49
N ALA A 152 22.47 -3.28 11.18
CA ALA A 152 23.15 -2.12 10.61
C ALA A 152 22.42 -0.79 10.93
N HIS A 153 21.09 -0.77 10.88
CA HIS A 153 20.32 0.43 11.26
C HIS A 153 20.35 0.71 12.77
N ALA A 154 20.36 -0.32 13.63
CA ALA A 154 20.50 -0.12 15.08
C ALA A 154 21.88 0.47 15.46
N GLU A 155 22.94 0.09 14.72
CA GLU A 155 24.28 0.69 14.84
C GLU A 155 24.31 2.14 14.36
N GLU A 156 23.58 2.49 13.29
CA GLU A 156 23.44 3.86 12.78
C GLU A 156 22.66 4.79 13.72
N GLU A 157 21.66 4.29 14.45
CA GLU A 157 20.75 5.09 15.31
C GLU A 157 21.14 5.14 16.81
N GLU A 158 22.26 4.52 17.20
CA GLU A 158 22.69 4.29 18.61
C GLU A 158 21.66 3.59 19.53
N GLU A 159 20.51 3.13 19.00
CA GLU A 159 19.52 2.39 19.75
C GLU A 159 20.00 0.95 20.03
N GLN A 160 20.35 0.69 21.29
CA GLN A 160 20.58 -0.67 21.84
C GLN A 160 19.27 -1.49 21.96
N ALA A 161 18.27 -1.18 21.13
CA ALA A 161 16.90 -1.67 21.20
C ALA A 161 16.72 -2.99 20.44
N SER A 162 16.92 -4.10 21.16
CA SER A 162 16.32 -5.43 20.92
C SER A 162 15.70 -5.68 19.53
N SER A 163 16.55 -5.99 18.55
CA SER A 163 16.21 -6.51 17.21
C SER A 163 15.00 -7.47 17.11
N PRO A 164 14.74 -8.41 18.07
CA PRO A 164 13.50 -9.22 18.04
C PRO A 164 12.20 -8.42 17.98
N GLY A 165 12.13 -7.22 18.60
CA GLY A 165 10.92 -6.39 18.57
C GLY A 165 10.61 -5.83 17.18
N ALA A 166 11.65 -5.45 16.42
CA ALA A 166 11.49 -4.97 15.05
C ALA A 166 11.12 -6.11 14.08
N LEU A 167 11.69 -7.31 14.27
CA LEU A 167 11.29 -8.51 13.51
C LEU A 167 9.81 -8.87 13.73
N GLN A 168 9.32 -8.84 14.97
CA GLN A 168 7.91 -9.14 15.29
C GLN A 168 6.90 -8.18 14.65
N ARG A 169 7.32 -6.97 14.27
CA ARG A 169 6.47 -6.00 13.56
C ARG A 169 6.33 -6.29 12.07
N ILE A 170 7.19 -7.13 11.49
CA ILE A 170 7.20 -7.45 10.06
C ILE A 170 6.45 -8.77 9.83
N GLN A 171 5.21 -8.66 9.35
CA GLN A 171 4.40 -9.80 8.94
C GLN A 171 4.68 -10.12 7.47
N VAL A 172 4.93 -11.39 7.15
CA VAL A 172 5.25 -11.84 5.79
C VAL A 172 4.17 -12.81 5.33
N VAL A 173 3.51 -12.48 4.21
CA VAL A 173 2.54 -13.36 3.55
C VAL A 173 3.12 -13.73 2.20
N ARG A 174 3.28 -15.04 1.95
CA ARG A 174 3.62 -15.55 0.62
C ARG A 174 2.35 -15.68 -0.19
N VAL A 175 2.40 -15.23 -1.43
CA VAL A 175 1.27 -15.29 -2.38
C VAL A 175 1.73 -15.96 -3.66
N PHE A 176 1.07 -17.03 -4.06
CA PHE A 176 1.43 -17.87 -5.19
C PHE A 176 0.65 -17.51 -6.47
N ASP A 177 -0.46 -16.78 -6.34
CA ASP A 177 -1.20 -16.21 -7.45
C ASP A 177 -1.78 -14.80 -7.15
N ILE A 178 -2.46 -14.24 -8.14
CA ILE A 178 -3.09 -12.91 -8.05
C ILE A 178 -4.34 -12.91 -7.15
N TYR A 179 -5.04 -14.03 -7.00
CA TYR A 179 -6.22 -14.14 -6.15
C TYR A 179 -5.82 -14.14 -4.68
N GLU A 180 -4.77 -14.88 -4.30
CA GLU A 180 -4.19 -14.82 -2.95
C GLU A 180 -3.68 -13.41 -2.61
N MET A 181 -3.04 -12.71 -3.57
CA MET A 181 -2.64 -11.31 -3.38
C MET A 181 -3.84 -10.37 -3.16
N LEU A 182 -4.90 -10.52 -3.95
CA LEU A 182 -6.12 -9.73 -3.81
C LEU A 182 -6.86 -10.04 -2.50
N SER A 183 -6.91 -11.31 -2.10
CA SER A 183 -7.46 -11.76 -0.81
C SER A 183 -6.66 -11.18 0.36
N ALA A 184 -5.33 -11.26 0.36
CA ALA A 184 -4.49 -10.67 1.41
C ALA A 184 -4.64 -9.14 1.51
N LEU A 185 -4.80 -8.44 0.37
CA LEU A 185 -5.10 -7.00 0.35
C LEU A 185 -6.53 -6.69 0.83
N GLN A 186 -7.50 -7.56 0.54
CA GLN A 186 -8.87 -7.44 1.02
C GLN A 186 -8.98 -7.72 2.52
N GLU A 187 -8.32 -8.77 3.02
CA GLU A 187 -8.20 -9.08 4.45
C GLU A 187 -7.48 -7.96 5.19
N LEU A 188 -6.38 -7.40 4.64
CA LEU A 188 -5.74 -6.21 5.20
C LEU A 188 -6.72 -5.05 5.23
N ARG A 189 -7.44 -4.76 4.14
CA ARG A 189 -8.47 -3.71 4.10
C ARG A 189 -9.56 -3.95 5.13
N GLU A 190 -9.94 -5.20 5.40
CA GLU A 190 -10.99 -5.55 6.34
C GLU A 190 -10.53 -5.45 7.79
N HIS A 191 -9.38 -6.03 8.14
CA HIS A 191 -8.71 -5.90 9.45
C HIS A 191 -8.37 -4.45 9.77
N LEU A 192 -7.82 -3.73 8.78
CA LEU A 192 -7.76 -2.28 8.84
C LEU A 192 -9.18 -1.80 9.09
N SER A 193 -10.17 -1.87 8.19
CA SER A 193 -11.51 -1.26 8.37
C SER A 193 -12.26 -1.57 9.69
N GLN A 194 -11.88 -2.63 10.41
CA GLN A 194 -12.31 -2.90 11.78
C GLN A 194 -11.56 -2.02 12.80
N GLN A 195 -10.22 -1.94 12.75
CA GLN A 195 -9.42 -0.89 13.42
C GLN A 195 -9.73 0.54 12.90
N VAL A 196 -10.19 0.61 11.64
CA VAL A 196 -10.33 1.75 10.74
C VAL A 196 -11.82 2.07 10.49
N THR A 197 -12.64 1.75 11.49
CA THR A 197 -13.68 2.71 11.91
C THR A 197 -13.02 4.07 12.30
N ASN A 198 -11.68 4.10 12.42
CA ASN A 198 -10.77 5.23 12.19
C ASN A 198 -9.95 5.16 10.85
N GLN A 199 -10.45 5.69 9.72
CA GLN A 199 -9.70 6.16 8.49
C GLN A 199 -9.16 5.17 7.38
N VAL A 200 -9.90 5.02 6.25
CA VAL A 200 -9.72 4.03 5.14
C VAL A 200 -8.85 4.54 3.96
N THR A 201 -8.34 3.62 3.13
CA THR A 201 -7.28 3.77 2.09
C THR A 201 -7.69 3.59 0.60
N ARG A 202 -6.84 4.13 -0.32
CA ARG A 202 -6.51 3.75 -1.75
C ARG A 202 -7.60 3.76 -2.87
N ASP A 203 -7.42 4.36 -4.07
CA ASP A 203 -6.51 4.14 -5.26
C ASP A 203 -7.13 3.19 -6.35
N SER A 204 -7.02 3.32 -7.71
CA SER A 204 -5.95 2.73 -8.59
C SER A 204 -6.21 2.76 -10.16
N SER A 205 -5.17 2.86 -11.03
CA SER A 205 -4.94 2.41 -12.48
C SER A 205 -5.73 2.94 -13.76
N THR A 206 -5.18 3.37 -14.94
CA THR A 206 -3.80 3.28 -15.57
C THR A 206 -3.22 4.20 -16.75
N GLY A 207 -1.88 4.10 -17.08
CA GLY A 207 -1.13 4.54 -18.33
C GLY A 207 0.46 4.55 -18.25
N PRO A 208 1.28 4.36 -19.34
CA PRO A 208 2.51 3.49 -19.51
C PRO A 208 3.79 3.85 -18.67
N PRO A 209 5.03 3.39 -18.99
CA PRO A 209 5.50 1.99 -18.99
C PRO A 209 4.74 1.06 -18.02
N LYS A 210 4.91 -0.25 -18.19
CA LYS A 210 4.12 -1.26 -17.49
C LYS A 210 4.90 -1.82 -16.27
N PRO A 211 4.48 -1.53 -15.02
CA PRO A 211 4.55 -2.45 -13.89
C PRO A 211 4.41 -3.91 -14.27
N ALA A 212 4.81 -4.81 -13.36
CA ALA A 212 4.55 -6.25 -13.50
C ALA A 212 3.06 -6.57 -13.74
N LEU A 213 2.15 -5.70 -13.27
CA LEU A 213 0.70 -5.76 -13.44
C LEU A 213 0.17 -4.94 -14.66
N GLY A 214 1.05 -4.52 -15.57
CA GLY A 214 0.68 -4.10 -16.92
C GLY A 214 0.29 -2.62 -17.12
N ARG A 215 -0.33 -2.36 -18.29
CA ARG A 215 -1.06 -1.11 -18.60
C ARG A 215 -2.42 -1.04 -17.87
N SER A 216 -2.56 -1.85 -16.82
CA SER A 216 -3.66 -1.95 -15.87
C SER A 216 -3.23 -1.71 -14.41
N TRP A 217 -1.98 -1.31 -14.13
CA TRP A 217 -1.55 -0.80 -12.81
C TRP A 217 -0.98 0.64 -12.79
N SER A 218 -0.06 0.99 -13.68
CA SER A 218 0.69 2.27 -13.81
C SER A 218 0.05 3.69 -13.56
N PHE A 219 -1.27 3.89 -13.31
CA PHE A 219 -1.79 5.14 -12.68
C PHE A 219 -2.08 5.01 -11.18
N VAL A 220 -2.11 3.80 -10.61
CA VAL A 220 -2.04 3.58 -9.15
C VAL A 220 -0.89 4.38 -8.57
N PRO A 221 0.37 4.20 -9.03
CA PRO A 221 1.49 4.79 -8.32
C PRO A 221 1.52 6.27 -8.62
N SER A 222 1.38 7.12 -7.60
CA SER A 222 1.62 8.56 -7.74
C SER A 222 3.10 8.79 -8.09
N THR A 223 3.99 8.05 -7.42
CA THR A 223 5.44 8.09 -7.57
C THR A 223 5.98 6.78 -8.15
N ARG A 224 6.96 6.86 -9.04
CA ARG A 224 7.69 5.70 -9.57
C ARG A 224 9.19 5.96 -9.63
N VAL A 225 9.97 5.03 -9.08
CA VAL A 225 11.43 5.01 -9.13
C VAL A 225 11.88 3.87 -10.02
N LEU A 226 12.71 4.15 -11.02
CA LEU A 226 13.40 3.15 -11.82
C LEU A 226 14.77 2.87 -11.17
N LEU A 227 15.02 1.60 -10.83
CA LEU A 227 16.28 1.12 -10.26
C LEU A 227 17.11 0.39 -11.32
N GLU A 228 18.32 0.87 -11.55
CA GLU A 228 19.27 0.35 -12.53
C GLU A 228 20.60 -0.04 -11.88
N SER A 229 21.25 -1.08 -12.40
CA SER A 229 22.58 -1.47 -11.95
C SER A 229 23.61 -0.52 -12.54
N LYS A 230 24.45 0.10 -11.69
CA LYS A 230 25.59 0.89 -12.18
C LYS A 230 26.63 -0.06 -12.77
N GLU A 231 26.89 0.07 -14.08
CA GLU A 231 27.87 -0.75 -14.79
C GLU A 231 29.28 -0.54 -14.25
N VAL A 232 30.13 -1.57 -14.33
CA VAL A 232 31.54 -1.50 -13.96
C VAL A 232 32.39 -1.94 -15.14
N THR A 233 33.36 -1.11 -15.49
CA THR A 233 34.34 -1.30 -16.56
C THR A 233 35.25 -2.51 -16.37
N LEU A 234 35.07 -3.31 -15.31
CA LEU A 234 36.03 -4.33 -14.83
C LEU A 234 35.42 -5.45 -13.95
N GLY A 235 34.33 -6.09 -14.40
CA GLY A 235 33.97 -7.47 -14.02
C GLY A 235 33.56 -7.79 -12.56
N LYS A 236 33.52 -6.82 -11.64
CA LYS A 236 33.01 -7.01 -10.27
C LYS A 236 31.55 -6.55 -10.17
N ALA A 237 30.70 -7.35 -9.51
CA ALA A 237 29.33 -6.97 -9.20
C ALA A 237 29.28 -5.79 -8.21
N THR A 238 28.47 -4.78 -8.50
CA THR A 238 28.29 -3.61 -7.64
C THR A 238 27.19 -3.81 -6.61
N THR A 239 27.34 -3.13 -5.48
CA THR A 239 26.25 -2.77 -4.56
C THR A 239 25.62 -1.41 -4.90
N GLN A 240 26.29 -0.63 -5.75
CA GLN A 240 25.82 0.68 -6.24
C GLN A 240 24.71 0.53 -7.29
N ARG A 241 23.64 1.30 -7.13
CA ARG A 241 22.48 1.39 -8.02
C ARG A 241 22.18 2.84 -8.36
N ILE A 242 21.65 3.08 -9.54
CA ILE A 242 21.08 4.38 -9.92
C ILE A 242 19.57 4.27 -9.73
N ALA A 243 19.02 5.17 -8.92
CA ALA A 243 17.58 5.37 -8.79
C ALA A 243 17.20 6.62 -9.57
N SER A 244 16.19 6.55 -10.44
CA SER A 244 15.68 7.71 -11.18
C SER A 244 14.17 7.86 -11.06
N LEU A 245 13.69 9.10 -10.92
CA LEU A 245 12.25 9.37 -10.92
C LEU A 245 11.68 9.21 -12.33
N ALA A 246 10.81 8.21 -12.52
CA ALA A 246 10.06 7.99 -13.75
C ALA A 246 8.66 8.63 -13.74
N LYS A 247 8.13 8.91 -12.54
CA LYS A 247 6.89 9.67 -12.29
C LYS A 247 6.94 10.23 -10.87
N SER A 248 6.55 11.49 -10.66
CA SER A 248 6.30 12.07 -9.34
C SER A 248 5.35 13.26 -9.51
N PRO A 249 4.43 13.52 -8.55
CA PRO A 249 3.66 14.75 -8.50
C PRO A 249 4.39 15.90 -7.79
N ARG A 250 5.48 15.59 -7.04
CA ARG A 250 6.24 16.54 -6.22
C ARG A 250 7.53 17.02 -6.86
N GLN A 251 8.27 16.11 -7.51
CA GLN A 251 9.60 16.39 -8.06
C GLN A 251 9.68 16.16 -9.57
N PRO A 252 10.57 16.88 -10.29
CA PRO A 252 10.84 16.65 -11.70
C PRO A 252 11.22 15.20 -12.03
N VAL A 253 10.66 14.69 -13.12
CA VAL A 253 11.03 13.39 -13.71
C VAL A 253 12.45 13.47 -14.29
N GLY A 254 13.23 12.39 -14.16
CA GLY A 254 14.60 12.30 -14.66
C GLY A 254 15.70 12.69 -13.66
N ILE A 255 15.35 13.19 -12.47
CA ILE A 255 16.29 13.33 -11.36
C ILE A 255 16.81 11.93 -10.98
N GLN A 256 18.09 11.85 -10.62
CA GLN A 256 18.77 10.61 -10.25
C GLN A 256 19.47 10.72 -8.90
N ALA A 257 19.55 9.60 -8.18
CA ALA A 257 20.36 9.44 -6.98
C ALA A 257 21.13 8.11 -7.00
N GLU A 258 22.33 8.09 -6.43
CA GLU A 258 23.09 6.86 -6.23
C GLU A 258 22.68 6.21 -4.90
N LEU A 259 22.37 4.91 -4.95
CA LEU A 259 22.00 4.09 -3.79
C LEU A 259 23.03 2.99 -3.60
N ASP A 260 23.55 2.84 -2.38
CA ASP A 260 24.25 1.61 -1.99
C ASP A 260 23.25 0.64 -1.34
N ILE A 261 22.94 -0.47 -2.02
CA ILE A 261 22.10 -1.54 -1.43
C ILE A 261 22.90 -2.48 -0.51
N GLY A 262 24.22 -2.29 -0.41
CA GLY A 262 25.15 -3.00 0.47
C GLY A 262 25.38 -4.47 0.11
N SER A 263 26.57 -4.97 0.44
CA SER A 263 26.87 -6.41 0.44
C SER A 263 27.25 -6.86 1.85
N ALA A 264 26.26 -7.17 2.67
CA ALA A 264 26.49 -8.05 3.82
C ALA A 264 26.68 -9.47 3.27
N VAL A 265 27.92 -9.82 2.92
CA VAL A 265 28.31 -11.19 2.61
C VAL A 265 28.02 -12.03 3.85
N VAL A 266 27.14 -13.02 3.71
CA VAL A 266 26.90 -14.00 4.77
C VAL A 266 28.21 -14.77 5.00
N THR A 267 28.89 -14.52 6.11
CA THR A 267 29.86 -15.49 6.64
C THR A 267 29.11 -16.80 6.91
N PRO A 268 29.55 -17.97 6.40
CA PRO A 268 28.73 -19.20 6.36
C PRO A 268 28.38 -19.86 7.71
N THR A 269 28.56 -19.17 8.83
CA THR A 269 28.49 -19.69 10.21
C THR A 269 27.10 -19.69 10.83
N GLU A 270 26.12 -18.96 10.29
CA GLU A 270 24.75 -18.92 10.82
C GLU A 270 23.73 -19.47 9.83
N ARG A 271 23.74 -20.80 9.71
CA ARG A 271 22.57 -21.58 9.27
C ARG A 271 22.02 -22.37 10.45
N LEU A 272 20.90 -21.91 10.98
CA LEU A 272 19.95 -22.68 11.79
C LEU A 272 18.57 -22.55 11.13
#